data_AF-A0A2V8NE22-F1
#
_entry.id   AF-A0A2V8NE22-F1
#
_cell.length_a   1.000
_cell.length_b   1.000
_cell.length_c   1.000
_cell.angle_alpha   90.00
_cell.angle_beta   90.00
_cell.angle_gamma   90.00
#
_symmetry.space_group_name_H-M   'P 1'
#
loop_
_entity.id
_entity.type
_entity.pdbx_description
1 polymer ?
#
loop_
_entity_poly.entity_id
_entity_poly.type
_entity_poly.pdbx_seq_one_letter_code
_entity_poly.pdbx_strand_id
1 'polypeptide(L)'
;MELTVDKLNMGQDYPGKFLTARRWPGDPGPDLILSGLNNKVPKLSVAAGDKKILLLEKDSVAGTIESQFEQVKDSDEVKRLLRGIDEIWTTNTAGLQKENVIFTNKLWPERDRSTICSLDVSTDRFWRVEQ
;
A
#
# COMPACT_ATOMS: atom_id res chain seq x y z
N MET A 1 -7.53 -28.30 16.90
CA MET A 1 -6.41 -28.64 16.01
C MET A 1 -5.14 -28.46 16.81
N GLU A 2 -4.54 -29.56 17.26
CA GLU A 2 -3.30 -29.54 18.04
C GLU A 2 -2.11 -29.40 17.10
N LEU A 3 -1.23 -28.44 17.36
CA LEU A 3 0.04 -28.28 16.68
C LEU A 3 1.08 -29.17 17.33
N THR A 4 1.48 -30.25 16.65
CA THR A 4 2.61 -31.09 17.03
C THR A 4 3.88 -30.54 16.39
N VAL A 5 4.96 -30.40 17.16
CA VAL A 5 6.28 -29.97 16.69
C VAL A 5 7.23 -31.16 16.72
N ASP A 6 7.54 -31.69 15.54
CA ASP A 6 8.59 -32.69 15.38
C ASP A 6 9.96 -32.00 15.26
N LYS A 7 10.87 -32.31 16.18
CA LYS A 7 12.27 -31.86 16.08
C LYS A 7 13.02 -32.76 15.10
N LEU A 8 13.24 -32.25 13.89
CA LEU A 8 14.20 -32.84 12.95
C LEU A 8 15.63 -32.72 13.51
N ASN A 9 16.28 -33.87 13.69
CA ASN A 9 17.67 -33.94 14.15
C ASN A 9 18.59 -33.63 12.96
N MET A 10 19.10 -32.39 12.88
CA MET A 10 19.99 -31.96 11.80
C MET A 10 21.45 -32.06 12.23
N GLY A 11 22.28 -32.73 11.42
CA GLY A 11 23.72 -32.89 11.68
C GLY A 11 24.48 -31.56 11.67
N GLN A 12 25.70 -31.56 12.22
CA GLN A 12 26.52 -30.36 12.44
C GLN A 12 26.85 -29.56 11.16
N ASP A 13 26.77 -30.20 9.98
CA ASP A 13 27.10 -29.58 8.68
C ASP A 13 25.89 -28.97 7.95
N TYR A 14 24.71 -28.93 8.58
CA TYR A 14 23.53 -28.34 7.96
C TYR A 14 23.47 -26.84 8.29
N PRO A 15 23.68 -25.91 7.33
CA PRO A 15 23.37 -24.50 7.55
C PRO A 15 21.85 -24.39 7.71
N GLY A 16 21.38 -24.41 8.95
CA GLY A 16 19.96 -24.39 9.28
C GLY A 16 19.25 -23.26 8.55
N LYS A 17 18.19 -23.57 7.82
CA LYS A 17 17.32 -22.56 7.22
C LYS A 17 16.26 -22.18 8.24
N PHE A 18 16.28 -20.94 8.71
CA PHE A 18 15.18 -20.38 9.49
C PHE A 18 14.19 -19.73 8.54
N LEU A 19 13.00 -20.32 8.44
CA LEU A 19 11.87 -19.71 7.72
C LEU A 19 11.18 -18.72 8.66
N THR A 20 11.47 -17.44 8.50
CA THR A 20 10.68 -16.39 9.15
C THR A 20 9.42 -16.15 8.33
N ALA A 21 8.29 -16.71 8.73
CA ALA A 21 7.00 -16.28 8.23
C ALA A 21 6.53 -15.05 9.00
N ARG A 22 6.16 -13.96 8.32
CA ARG A 22 5.39 -12.90 8.98
C ARG A 22 4.03 -13.49 9.35
N ARG A 23 3.57 -13.31 10.60
CA ARG A 23 2.17 -13.57 10.95
C ARG A 23 1.34 -12.59 10.15
N TRP A 24 0.75 -13.03 9.04
CA TRP A 24 -0.12 -12.20 8.22
C TRP A 24 -1.35 -11.84 9.06
N PRO A 25 -1.54 -10.57 9.45
CA PRO A 25 -2.67 -10.17 10.30
C PRO A 25 -4.02 -10.21 9.55
N GLY A 26 -4.02 -10.53 8.25
CA GLY A 26 -5.18 -10.42 7.37
C GLY A 26 -5.13 -9.15 6.53
N ASP A 27 -5.79 -9.17 5.38
CA ASP A 27 -6.14 -7.94 4.67
C ASP A 27 -7.25 -7.25 5.49
N PRO A 28 -7.10 -5.99 5.92
CA PRO A 28 -8.16 -5.27 6.64
C PRO A 28 -9.39 -5.01 5.75
N GLY A 29 -9.31 -5.32 4.45
CA GLY A 29 -10.38 -5.13 3.50
C GLY A 29 -10.54 -3.66 3.09
N PRO A 30 -11.53 -3.38 2.23
CA PRO A 30 -11.67 -2.07 1.64
C PRO A 30 -12.30 -1.01 2.57
N ASP A 31 -12.81 -1.40 3.74
CA ASP A 31 -13.51 -0.51 4.67
C ASP A 31 -12.66 0.69 5.10
N LEU A 32 -11.34 0.50 5.24
CA LEU A 32 -10.41 1.59 5.55
C LEU A 32 -10.37 2.63 4.43
N ILE A 33 -10.33 2.17 3.17
CA ILE A 33 -10.35 3.05 2.00
C ILE A 33 -11.70 3.75 1.88
N LEU A 34 -12.80 3.02 2.04
CA LEU A 34 -14.15 3.58 2.00
C LEU A 34 -14.34 4.67 3.06
N SER A 35 -13.92 4.40 4.31
CA SER A 35 -13.98 5.38 5.40
C SER A 35 -13.14 6.63 5.08
N GLY A 36 -11.94 6.43 4.53
CA GLY A 36 -11.04 7.50 4.11
C GLY A 36 -11.67 8.39 3.03
N LEU A 37 -12.18 7.78 1.95
CA LEU A 37 -12.82 8.47 0.84
C LEU A 37 -14.05 9.25 1.31
N ASN A 38 -14.95 8.60 2.06
CA ASN A 38 -16.17 9.24 2.58
C ASN A 38 -15.89 10.45 3.49
N ASN A 39 -14.81 10.40 4.28
CA ASN A 39 -14.45 11.50 5.17
C ASN A 39 -13.74 12.65 4.44
N LYS A 40 -12.86 12.33 3.48
CA LYS A 40 -11.94 13.31 2.87
C LYS A 40 -12.47 13.92 1.58
N VAL A 41 -13.11 13.13 0.72
CA VAL A 41 -13.58 13.61 -0.60
C VAL A 41 -14.55 14.78 -0.48
N PRO A 42 -15.58 14.77 0.40
CA PRO A 42 -16.50 15.91 0.50
C PRO A 42 -15.82 17.22 0.92
N LYS A 43 -14.71 17.15 1.66
CA LYS A 43 -13.93 18.33 2.08
C LYS A 43 -13.04 18.84 0.95
N LEU A 44 -12.55 17.93 0.13
CA LEU A 44 -11.71 18.25 -1.03
C LEU A 44 -12.55 18.81 -2.19
N SER A 45 -13.77 18.29 -2.37
CA SER A 45 -14.63 18.63 -3.50
C SER A 45 -15.05 20.11 -3.53
N VAL A 46 -15.08 20.77 -2.36
CA VAL A 46 -15.40 22.20 -2.20
C VAL A 46 -14.19 23.13 -2.35
N ALA A 47 -12.97 22.59 -2.45
CA ALA A 47 -11.77 23.40 -2.65
C ALA A 47 -11.72 23.97 -4.09
N ALA A 48 -11.17 25.18 -4.24
CA ALA A 48 -11.10 25.90 -5.51
C ALA A 48 -9.89 25.51 -6.40
N GLY A 49 -9.00 24.64 -5.92
CA GLY A 49 -7.80 24.19 -6.64
C GLY A 49 -7.80 22.68 -6.89
N ASP A 50 -6.63 22.18 -7.33
CA ASP A 50 -6.38 20.76 -7.57
C ASP A 50 -6.80 19.88 -6.38
N LYS A 51 -7.60 18.85 -6.66
CA LYS A 51 -8.26 17.98 -5.70
C LYS A 51 -7.54 16.64 -5.64
N LYS A 52 -6.33 16.68 -5.08
CA LYS A 52 -5.44 15.51 -4.97
C LYS A 52 -5.46 14.90 -3.56
N ILE A 53 -5.48 13.58 -3.49
CA ILE A 53 -5.39 12.82 -2.23
C ILE A 53 -4.08 12.04 -2.19
N LEU A 54 -3.34 12.17 -1.09
CA LEU A 54 -2.23 11.28 -0.76
C LEU A 54 -2.69 10.30 0.32
N LEU A 55 -2.67 9.01 0.01
CA LEU A 55 -2.98 7.93 0.93
C LEU A 55 -1.67 7.34 1.48
N LEU A 56 -1.54 7.36 2.80
CA LEU A 56 -0.38 6.84 3.51
C LEU A 56 -0.68 5.45 4.07
N GLU A 57 0.29 4.55 4.00
CA GLU A 57 0.18 3.24 4.63
C GLU A 57 0.06 3.41 6.14
N LYS A 58 -0.85 2.64 6.74
CA LYS A 58 -0.96 2.56 8.18
C LYS A 58 0.07 1.56 8.69
N ASP A 59 0.92 2.02 9.61
CA ASP A 59 1.92 1.15 10.23
C ASP A 59 1.27 -0.12 10.80
N SER A 60 1.96 -1.25 10.62
CA SER A 60 1.57 -2.57 11.11
C SER A 60 0.23 -3.12 10.60
N VAL A 61 -0.30 -2.57 9.49
CA VAL A 61 -1.45 -3.14 8.75
C VAL A 61 -0.94 -3.88 7.52
N ALA A 62 -1.44 -5.09 7.29
CA ALA A 62 -1.10 -5.85 6.09
C ALA A 62 -2.04 -5.57 4.93
N GLY A 63 -1.63 -5.95 3.73
CA GLY A 63 -2.27 -5.53 2.47
C GLY A 63 -1.69 -4.21 1.97
N THR A 64 -1.99 -3.87 0.73
CA THR A 64 -1.55 -2.60 0.14
C THR A 64 -2.77 -1.71 -0.11
N ILE A 65 -2.57 -0.39 -0.08
CA ILE A 65 -3.64 0.57 -0.36
C ILE A 65 -4.23 0.30 -1.75
N GLU A 66 -3.38 -0.11 -2.69
CA GLU A 66 -3.78 -0.47 -4.04
C GLU A 66 -4.69 -1.70 -4.04
N SER A 67 -4.35 -2.78 -3.30
CA SER A 67 -5.18 -3.98 -3.27
C SER A 67 -6.55 -3.74 -2.63
N GLN A 68 -6.63 -2.85 -1.64
CA GLN A 68 -7.88 -2.46 -1.00
C GLN A 68 -8.72 -1.56 -1.91
N PHE A 69 -8.10 -0.59 -2.58
CA PHE A 69 -8.79 0.31 -3.50
C PHE A 69 -9.39 -0.43 -4.71
N GLU A 70 -8.66 -1.39 -5.26
CA GLU A 70 -9.11 -2.20 -6.39
C GLU A 70 -10.39 -2.99 -6.11
N GLN A 71 -10.65 -3.35 -4.85
CA GLN A 71 -11.87 -4.06 -4.45
C GLN A 71 -13.13 -3.18 -4.49
N VAL A 72 -12.99 -1.85 -4.44
CA VAL A 72 -14.14 -0.93 -4.30
C VAL A 72 -14.24 0.15 -5.35
N LYS A 73 -13.20 0.36 -6.18
CA LYS A 73 -13.16 1.42 -7.20
C LYS A 73 -14.37 1.41 -8.14
N ASP A 74 -14.94 0.23 -8.36
CA ASP A 74 -16.05 0.04 -9.30
C ASP A 74 -17.44 0.19 -8.70
N SER A 75 -17.55 0.34 -7.38
CA SER A 75 -18.83 0.57 -6.71
C SER A 75 -19.41 1.95 -7.06
N ASP A 76 -20.74 2.04 -7.16
CA ASP A 76 -21.43 3.30 -7.50
C ASP A 76 -21.19 4.40 -6.46
N GLU A 77 -21.02 4.02 -5.19
CA GLU A 77 -20.64 4.95 -4.13
C GLU A 77 -19.26 5.54 -4.38
N VAL A 78 -18.25 4.69 -4.59
CA VAL A 78 -16.88 5.15 -4.83
C VAL A 78 -16.79 5.93 -6.13
N LYS A 79 -17.40 5.46 -7.23
CA LYS A 79 -17.46 6.21 -8.49
C LYS A 79 -18.04 7.61 -8.32
N ARG A 80 -19.06 7.79 -7.48
CA ARG A 80 -19.60 9.12 -7.17
C ARG A 80 -18.62 9.99 -6.41
N LEU A 81 -17.92 9.43 -5.41
CA LEU A 81 -16.87 10.15 -4.67
C LEU A 81 -15.71 10.55 -5.61
N LEU A 82 -15.26 9.63 -6.46
CA LEU A 82 -14.14 9.82 -7.36
C LEU A 82 -14.36 10.92 -8.41
N ARG A 83 -15.62 11.28 -8.72
CA ARG A 83 -15.93 12.45 -9.58
C ARG A 83 -15.56 13.78 -8.93
N GLY A 84 -15.39 13.82 -7.61
CA GLY A 84 -15.05 15.01 -6.85
C GLY A 84 -13.56 15.26 -6.67
N ILE A 85 -12.69 14.42 -7.26
CA ILE A 85 -11.24 14.47 -7.10
C ILE A 85 -10.53 14.33 -8.46
N ASP A 86 -9.32 14.87 -8.55
CA ASP A 86 -8.51 14.79 -9.76
C ASP A 86 -7.58 13.58 -9.73
N GLU A 87 -6.91 13.35 -8.59
CA GLU A 87 -5.89 12.30 -8.46
C GLU A 87 -5.90 11.66 -7.07
N ILE A 88 -5.59 10.36 -7.04
CA ILE A 88 -5.20 9.64 -5.82
C ILE A 88 -3.78 9.12 -6.02
N TRP A 89 -2.92 9.42 -5.05
CA TRP A 89 -1.57 8.90 -4.95
C TRP A 89 -1.43 8.05 -3.69
N THR A 90 -0.58 7.03 -3.74
CA THR A 90 -0.22 6.20 -2.59
C THR A 90 1.26 6.29 -2.29
N THR A 91 1.63 6.03 -1.04
CA THR A 91 3.01 5.75 -0.63
C THR A 91 3.10 4.32 -0.12
N ASN A 92 4.04 3.54 -0.64
CA ASN A 92 4.38 2.22 -0.14
C ASN A 92 5.72 2.27 0.62
N THR A 93 5.68 1.78 1.84
CA THR A 93 6.74 1.78 2.84
C THR A 93 7.12 0.37 3.31
N ALA A 94 6.53 -0.68 2.72
CA ALA A 94 6.71 -2.07 3.14
C ALA A 94 8.17 -2.56 3.11
N GLY A 95 9.02 -1.90 2.32
CA GLY A 95 10.47 -2.14 2.20
C GLY A 95 11.35 -1.12 2.92
N LEU A 96 10.81 -0.06 3.52
CA LEU A 96 11.59 1.11 3.94
C LEU A 96 12.78 0.77 4.86
N GLN A 97 12.57 -0.06 5.88
CA GLN A 97 13.63 -0.44 6.82
C GLN A 97 14.77 -1.26 6.18
N LYS A 98 14.49 -1.97 5.08
CA LYS A 98 15.47 -2.83 4.40
C LYS A 98 16.11 -2.15 3.19
N GLU A 99 15.30 -1.41 2.45
CA GLU A 99 15.64 -0.87 1.13
C GLU A 99 15.96 0.62 1.20
N ASN A 100 15.61 1.31 2.30
CA ASN A 100 15.68 2.77 2.42
C ASN A 100 14.98 3.50 1.26
N VAL A 101 13.93 2.91 0.70
CA VAL A 101 13.17 3.50 -0.42
C VAL A 101 11.69 3.61 -0.06
N ILE A 102 11.10 4.77 -0.35
CA ILE A 102 9.65 4.99 -0.38
C ILE A 102 9.22 4.98 -1.84
N PHE A 103 8.21 4.17 -2.17
CA PHE A 103 7.60 4.18 -3.49
C PHE A 103 6.32 5.00 -3.47
N THR A 104 6.06 5.75 -4.53
CA THR A 104 4.79 6.46 -4.72
C THR A 104 4.20 6.16 -6.08
N ASN A 105 2.90 5.95 -6.17
CA ASN A 105 2.24 5.67 -7.44
C ASN A 105 0.85 6.28 -7.51
N LYS A 106 0.43 6.64 -8.73
CA LYS A 106 -0.92 7.10 -9.00
C LYS A 106 -1.89 5.90 -9.04
N LEU A 107 -3.00 6.03 -8.32
CA LEU A 107 -4.09 5.06 -8.29
C LEU A 107 -5.28 5.45 -9.16
N TRP A 108 -5.53 6.75 -9.31
CA TRP A 108 -6.69 7.31 -10.02
C TRP A 108 -6.27 8.57 -10.81
N PRO A 109 -6.82 8.85 -12.00
CA PRO A 109 -7.91 8.15 -12.72
C PRO A 109 -7.52 6.83 -13.37
N GLU A 110 -6.25 6.68 -13.74
CA GLU A 110 -5.72 5.46 -14.32
C GLU A 110 -4.44 5.08 -13.60
N ARG A 111 -4.30 3.78 -13.32
CA ARG A 111 -3.07 3.22 -12.79
C ARG A 111 -2.05 3.16 -13.92
N ASP A 112 -1.12 4.10 -13.89
CA ASP A 112 -0.04 4.19 -14.86
C ASP A 112 1.28 3.82 -14.18
N ARG A 113 1.90 2.72 -14.61
CA ARG A 113 3.20 2.28 -14.06
C ARG A 113 4.32 3.30 -14.32
N SER A 114 4.20 4.15 -15.34
CA SER A 114 5.15 5.24 -15.59
C SER A 114 5.14 6.32 -14.49
N THR A 115 4.10 6.32 -13.65
CA THR A 115 3.96 7.25 -12.52
C THR A 115 4.55 6.73 -11.22
N ILE A 116 5.15 5.52 -11.24
CA ILE A 116 5.84 5.00 -10.07
C ILE A 116 7.12 5.80 -9.88
N CYS A 117 7.18 6.55 -8.78
CA CYS A 117 8.37 7.25 -8.35
C CYS A 117 8.94 6.57 -7.09
N SER A 118 10.24 6.73 -6.90
CA SER A 118 10.99 6.20 -5.78
C SER A 118 11.81 7.32 -5.15
N LEU A 119 11.80 7.36 -3.82
CA LEU A 119 12.65 8.22 -3.00
C LEU A 119 13.56 7.35 -2.15
N ASP A 120 14.87 7.43 -2.37
CA ASP A 120 15.88 6.89 -1.46
C ASP A 120 16.04 7.84 -0.27
N VAL A 121 15.66 7.39 0.92
CA VAL A 121 15.72 8.18 2.15
C VAL A 121 17.14 8.28 2.73
N SER A 122 18.08 7.48 2.24
CA SER A 122 19.48 7.53 2.66
C SER A 122 20.31 8.50 1.83
N THR A 123 19.90 8.77 0.58
CA THR A 123 20.64 9.63 -0.36
C THR A 123 19.84 10.83 -0.86
N ASP A 124 18.57 10.98 -0.46
CA ASP A 124 17.59 11.95 -0.96
C ASP A 124 17.40 11.92 -2.49
N ARG A 125 17.83 10.83 -3.15
CA ARG A 125 17.67 10.67 -4.58
C ARG A 125 16.23 10.31 -4.91
N PHE A 126 15.68 11.01 -5.88
CA PHE A 126 14.34 10.77 -6.41
C PHE A 126 14.43 10.36 -7.87
N TRP A 127 13.79 9.26 -8.24
CA TRP A 127 13.73 8.79 -9.63
C TRP A 127 12.36 8.21 -9.97
N ARG A 128 12.08 8.13 -11.27
CA ARG A 128 10.96 7.33 -11.78
C ARG A 128 11.45 5.92 -12.01
N VAL A 129 10.64 4.93 -11.65
CA VAL A 129 10.93 3.54 -12.00
C VAL A 129 10.74 3.43 -13.51
N GLU A 130 11.84 3.50 -14.26
CA GLU A 130 11.83 3.23 -15.71
C GLU A 130 11.49 1.74 -15.95
N GLN A 131 10.69 1.48 -16.98
CA GLN A 131 10.34 0.12 -17.41
C GLN A 131 11.45 -0.49 -18.27
#